data_AF-A0A6B1AY52-F1
#
_entry.id   AF-A0A6B1AY52-F1
#
_cell.length_a   1.000
_cell.length_b   1.000
_cell.length_c   1.000
_cell.angle_alpha   90.00
_cell.angle_beta   90.00
_cell.angle_gamma   90.00
#
_symmetry.space_group_name_H-M   'P 1'
#
loop_
_entity.id
_entity.type
_entity.pdbx_description
1 polymer ?
#
loop_
_entity_poly.entity_id
_entity_poly.type
_entity_poly.pdbx_seq_one_letter_code
_entity_poly.pdbx_strand_id
1 'polypeptide(L)'
;MLGSSVKRPRWNRDSLPAGIITFLFTDVEGSSRLWEADAVTAAQSVEVHDALVRRIVDTSGGHIFGWAGDHFRAAFQDAQAAVEAAVSIQNELARTDWRSGPALRVRMGLHRGNATRRGNDYFGTVPNRTGRLEACASGGQILISSDVAEVIDLELLSLGHHRLRDVPQPMLIYQIGCQDFPSINLTHSSPETFRNSPTIGLVRELGQVLAAQMQRKALACCGSVINAVSCSANGFCRCCHFGSAWRFLSLDGHVGHNRGTGLGPCRGRRFDRTSRQDSCGVR
;
A
#
# COMPACT_ATOMS: atom_id res chain seq x y z
N MET A 1 -10.92 -25.71 -33.23
CA MET A 1 -9.68 -25.59 -34.01
C MET A 1 -8.57 -25.16 -33.06
N LEU A 2 -7.62 -26.08 -32.86
CA LEU A 2 -6.26 -25.96 -32.28
C LEU A 2 -5.96 -24.82 -31.30
N GLY A 3 -6.26 -25.04 -30.00
CA GLY A 3 -5.57 -24.38 -28.90
C GLY A 3 -4.24 -25.10 -28.62
N SER A 4 -3.19 -24.79 -29.38
CA SER A 4 -1.84 -25.26 -29.07
C SER A 4 -1.39 -24.60 -27.77
N SER A 5 -1.35 -25.37 -26.68
CA SER A 5 -0.71 -24.98 -25.42
C SER A 5 0.78 -24.75 -25.69
N VAL A 6 1.14 -23.51 -26.01
CA VAL A 6 2.53 -23.07 -26.05
C VAL A 6 3.07 -23.25 -24.65
N LYS A 7 3.93 -24.26 -24.44
CA LYS A 7 4.66 -24.43 -23.19
C LYS A 7 5.57 -23.21 -23.01
N ARG A 8 5.11 -22.21 -22.26
CA ARG A 8 5.92 -21.04 -21.88
C ARG A 8 7.08 -21.54 -21.01
N PRO A 9 8.34 -21.15 -21.29
CA PRO A 9 9.50 -21.67 -20.58
C PRO A 9 9.40 -21.31 -19.09
N ARG A 10 9.56 -22.30 -18.22
CA ARG A 10 9.67 -22.08 -16.78
C ARG A 10 11.03 -21.45 -16.50
N TRP A 11 11.03 -20.30 -15.83
CA TRP A 11 12.24 -19.56 -15.51
C TRP A 11 13.04 -20.31 -14.45
N ASN A 12 14.26 -20.74 -14.78
CA ASN A 12 15.19 -21.27 -13.79
C ASN A 12 15.83 -20.08 -13.06
N ARG A 13 15.85 -20.13 -11.72
CA ARG A 13 16.49 -19.09 -10.88
C ARG A 13 17.95 -18.88 -11.29
N ASP A 14 18.63 -19.93 -11.75
CA ASP A 14 20.03 -19.87 -12.18
C ASP A 14 20.23 -19.37 -13.62
N SER A 15 19.14 -19.18 -14.38
CA SER A 15 19.22 -18.75 -15.79
C SER A 15 18.06 -17.86 -16.23
N LEU A 16 17.97 -16.64 -15.68
CA LEU A 16 17.03 -15.64 -16.23
C LEU A 16 17.39 -15.32 -17.70
N PRO A 17 16.43 -15.16 -18.61
CA PRO A 17 16.70 -14.77 -19.98
C PRO A 17 17.35 -13.38 -20.04
N ALA A 18 18.36 -13.26 -20.90
CA ALA A 18 19.01 -12.00 -21.26
C ALA A 18 18.57 -11.58 -22.67
N GLY A 19 18.83 -10.33 -23.05
CA GLY A 19 18.41 -9.77 -24.34
C GLY A 19 17.19 -8.86 -24.17
N ILE A 20 16.30 -8.86 -25.16
CA ILE A 20 15.10 -8.01 -25.10
C ILE A 20 14.09 -8.61 -24.12
N ILE A 21 13.83 -7.89 -23.03
CA ILE A 21 12.93 -8.27 -21.96
C ILE A 21 11.89 -7.15 -21.77
N THR A 22 10.66 -7.55 -21.51
CA THR A 22 9.57 -6.65 -21.10
C THR A 22 9.42 -6.73 -19.59
N PHE A 23 9.48 -5.58 -18.93
CA PHE A 23 9.29 -5.48 -17.49
C PHE A 23 7.88 -4.98 -17.18
N LEU A 24 7.28 -5.53 -16.12
CA LEU A 24 6.04 -5.07 -15.52
C LEU A 24 6.34 -4.74 -14.06
N PHE A 25 6.21 -3.46 -13.69
CA PHE A 25 6.30 -3.03 -12.30
C PHE A 25 4.91 -2.64 -11.82
N THR A 26 4.60 -2.98 -10.57
CA THR A 26 3.32 -2.69 -9.93
C THR A 26 3.54 -2.12 -8.55
N ASP A 27 2.72 -1.16 -8.15
CA ASP A 27 2.74 -0.59 -6.79
C ASP A 27 1.31 -0.28 -6.32
N VAL A 28 1.07 -0.35 -5.01
CA VAL A 28 -0.22 0.02 -4.43
C VAL A 28 -0.22 1.52 -4.12
N GLU A 29 -1.15 2.24 -4.72
CA GLU A 29 -1.30 3.68 -4.50
C GLU A 29 -1.69 3.97 -3.05
N GLY A 30 -0.87 4.78 -2.37
CA GLY A 30 -1.17 5.26 -1.02
C GLY A 30 -1.14 4.18 0.06
N SER A 31 -0.39 3.09 -0.14
CA SER A 31 -0.30 1.97 0.80
C SER A 31 0.08 2.39 2.22
N SER A 32 1.02 3.33 2.39
CA SER A 32 1.40 3.85 3.71
C SER A 32 0.20 4.38 4.50
N ARG A 33 -0.74 5.07 3.85
CA ARG A 33 -1.94 5.59 4.51
C ARG A 33 -2.89 4.48 4.93
N LEU A 34 -2.95 3.38 4.18
CA LEU A 34 -3.75 2.22 4.55
C LEU A 34 -3.19 1.56 5.82
N TRP A 35 -1.85 1.42 5.89
CA TRP A 35 -1.16 0.90 7.07
C TRP A 35 -1.34 1.78 8.31
N GLU A 36 -1.29 3.10 8.15
CA GLU A 36 -1.52 4.05 9.24
C GLU A 36 -2.97 4.03 9.74
N ALA A 37 -3.94 3.87 8.83
CA ALA A 37 -5.36 3.84 9.17
C ALA A 37 -5.73 2.57 9.95
N ASP A 38 -5.34 1.40 9.45
CA ASP A 38 -5.55 0.11 10.12
C ASP A 38 -4.61 -0.96 9.54
N ALA A 39 -3.56 -1.27 10.29
CA ALA A 39 -2.56 -2.24 9.89
C ALA A 39 -3.10 -3.67 9.76
N VAL A 40 -4.17 -4.04 10.48
CA VAL A 40 -4.71 -5.41 10.45
C VAL A 40 -5.47 -5.63 9.15
N THR A 41 -6.35 -4.70 8.79
CA THR A 41 -7.12 -4.80 7.55
C THR A 41 -6.28 -4.51 6.32
N ALA A 42 -5.29 -3.61 6.41
CA ALA A 42 -4.29 -3.41 5.36
C ALA A 42 -3.48 -4.68 5.08
N ALA A 43 -3.02 -5.40 6.11
CA ALA A 43 -2.29 -6.65 5.94
C ALA A 43 -3.13 -7.73 5.22
N GLN A 44 -4.43 -7.82 5.53
CA GLN A 44 -5.35 -8.75 4.87
C GLN A 44 -5.49 -8.44 3.37
N SER A 45 -5.67 -7.17 3.01
CA SER A 45 -5.71 -6.77 1.60
C SER A 45 -4.38 -7.06 0.90
N VAL A 46 -3.24 -6.68 1.51
CA VAL A 46 -1.93 -6.91 0.90
C VAL A 46 -1.69 -8.41 0.66
N GLU A 47 -2.10 -9.30 1.57
CA GLU A 47 -1.96 -10.75 1.38
C GLU A 47 -2.76 -11.26 0.16
N VAL A 48 -3.99 -10.78 -0.02
CA VAL A 48 -4.83 -11.15 -1.18
C VAL A 48 -4.20 -10.64 -2.48
N HIS A 49 -3.76 -9.37 -2.49
CA HIS A 49 -3.05 -8.77 -3.61
C HIS A 49 -1.79 -9.55 -3.99
N ASP A 50 -0.96 -9.87 -3.00
CA ASP A 50 0.28 -10.60 -3.16
C ASP A 50 0.08 -11.97 -3.80
N ALA A 51 -0.94 -12.70 -3.34
CA ALA A 51 -1.28 -14.01 -3.90
C ALA A 51 -1.78 -13.90 -5.35
N LEU A 52 -2.61 -12.89 -5.63
CA LEU A 52 -3.16 -12.61 -6.96
C LEU A 52 -2.05 -12.26 -7.95
N VAL A 53 -1.18 -11.29 -7.64
CA VAL A 53 -0.10 -10.85 -8.52
C VAL A 53 0.88 -12.00 -8.79
N ARG A 54 1.31 -12.72 -7.75
CA ARG A 54 2.22 -13.86 -7.92
C ARG A 54 1.63 -14.94 -8.82
N ARG A 55 0.36 -15.30 -8.62
CA ARG A 55 -0.32 -16.30 -9.45
C ARG A 55 -0.39 -15.84 -10.90
N ILE A 56 -0.89 -14.63 -11.17
CA ILE A 56 -1.10 -14.16 -12.54
C ILE A 56 0.23 -14.07 -13.29
N VAL A 57 1.27 -13.50 -12.66
CA VAL A 57 2.60 -13.41 -13.29
C VAL A 57 3.15 -14.80 -13.62
N ASP A 58 3.08 -15.76 -12.71
CA ASP A 58 3.54 -17.13 -12.94
C ASP A 58 2.76 -17.82 -14.07
N THR A 59 1.43 -17.75 -14.05
CA THR A 59 0.57 -18.37 -15.07
C THR A 59 0.72 -17.72 -16.45
N SER A 60 1.09 -16.44 -16.51
CA SER A 60 1.39 -15.72 -17.75
C SER A 60 2.82 -15.96 -18.24
N GLY A 61 3.62 -16.82 -17.58
CA GLY A 61 4.99 -17.13 -17.99
C GLY A 61 5.98 -16.01 -17.70
N GLY A 62 5.64 -15.09 -16.80
CA GLY A 62 6.54 -14.10 -16.27
C GLY A 62 7.32 -14.61 -15.06
N HIS A 63 8.25 -13.79 -14.60
CA HIS A 63 9.05 -14.09 -13.43
C HIS A 63 9.22 -12.86 -12.55
N ILE A 64 8.84 -13.01 -11.28
CA ILE A 64 9.06 -12.00 -10.26
C ILE A 64 10.50 -12.13 -9.78
N PHE A 65 11.31 -11.12 -10.12
CA PHE A 65 12.74 -11.08 -9.77
C PHE A 65 13.02 -10.14 -8.59
N GLY A 66 12.04 -9.34 -8.17
CA GLY A 66 12.14 -8.51 -6.97
C GLY A 66 10.78 -8.04 -6.48
N TRP A 67 10.69 -7.79 -5.17
CA TRP A 67 9.55 -7.14 -4.54
C TRP A 67 10.00 -6.36 -3.30
N ALA A 68 9.26 -5.32 -2.94
CA ALA A 68 9.51 -4.53 -1.73
C ALA A 68 8.17 -4.09 -1.14
N GLY A 69 7.77 -4.71 -0.03
CA GLY A 69 6.39 -4.56 0.46
C GLY A 69 5.39 -5.10 -0.56
N ASP A 70 4.51 -4.21 -1.02
CA ASP A 70 3.46 -4.42 -2.02
C ASP A 70 3.88 -4.01 -3.44
N HIS A 71 5.11 -3.54 -3.63
CA HIS A 71 5.67 -3.27 -4.96
C HIS A 71 6.28 -4.54 -5.57
N PHE A 72 5.84 -4.93 -6.78
CA PHE A 72 6.36 -6.10 -7.51
C PHE A 72 7.12 -5.69 -8.78
N ARG A 73 8.20 -6.43 -9.06
CA ARG A 73 9.00 -6.32 -10.29
C ARG A 73 9.00 -7.66 -11.01
N ALA A 74 8.35 -7.70 -12.17
CA ALA A 74 8.26 -8.89 -13.00
C ALA A 74 8.92 -8.67 -14.36
N ALA A 75 9.43 -9.76 -14.94
CA ALA A 75 10.06 -9.79 -16.25
C ALA A 75 9.39 -10.85 -17.14
N PHE A 76 9.27 -10.55 -18.42
CA PHE A 76 8.64 -11.37 -19.45
C PHE A 76 9.50 -11.34 -20.72
N GLN A 77 9.66 -12.50 -21.38
CA GLN A 77 10.30 -12.52 -22.71
C GLN A 77 9.35 -12.02 -23.80
N ASP A 78 8.05 -12.23 -23.61
CA ASP A 78 6.99 -11.82 -24.53
C ASP A 78 6.29 -10.56 -23.99
N ALA A 79 6.21 -9.52 -24.81
CA ALA A 79 5.55 -8.26 -24.47
C ALA A 79 4.03 -8.42 -24.36
N GLN A 80 3.43 -9.23 -25.22
CA GLN A 80 1.99 -9.49 -25.21
C GLN A 80 1.60 -10.18 -23.90
N ALA A 81 2.36 -11.19 -23.47
CA ALA A 81 2.16 -11.86 -22.20
C ALA A 81 2.24 -10.93 -20.98
N ALA A 82 3.16 -9.94 -21.00
CA ALA A 82 3.28 -8.95 -19.93
C ALA A 82 2.05 -8.04 -19.86
N VAL A 83 1.56 -7.60 -21.02
CA VAL A 83 0.36 -6.78 -21.14
C VAL A 83 -0.89 -7.54 -20.68
N GLU A 84 -1.05 -8.78 -21.14
CA GLU A 84 -2.14 -9.68 -20.70
C GLU A 84 -2.12 -9.88 -19.18
N ALA A 85 -0.93 -10.04 -18.59
CA ALA A 85 -0.78 -10.15 -17.14
C ALA A 85 -1.23 -8.86 -16.43
N ALA A 86 -0.79 -7.69 -16.90
CA ALA A 86 -1.16 -6.40 -16.31
C ALA A 86 -2.69 -6.16 -16.35
N VAL A 87 -3.31 -6.41 -17.50
CA VAL A 87 -4.77 -6.30 -17.68
C VAL A 87 -5.51 -7.29 -16.79
N SER A 88 -5.01 -8.53 -16.70
CA SER A 88 -5.60 -9.56 -15.84
C SER A 88 -5.52 -9.18 -14.36
N ILE A 89 -4.38 -8.63 -13.90
CA ILE A 89 -4.22 -8.15 -12.53
C ILE A 89 -5.25 -7.05 -12.24
N GLN A 90 -5.37 -6.02 -13.10
CA GLN A 90 -6.37 -4.96 -12.87
C GLN A 90 -7.80 -5.50 -12.82
N ASN A 91 -8.15 -6.39 -13.75
CA ASN A 91 -9.49 -6.98 -13.81
C ASN A 91 -9.81 -7.85 -12.58
N GLU A 92 -8.84 -8.64 -12.11
CA GLU A 92 -9.03 -9.46 -10.92
C GLU A 92 -9.07 -8.61 -9.64
N LEU A 93 -8.24 -7.57 -9.51
CA LEU A 93 -8.30 -6.64 -8.38
C LEU A 93 -9.67 -5.94 -8.28
N ALA A 94 -10.23 -5.53 -9.42
CA ALA A 94 -11.57 -4.91 -9.48
C ALA A 94 -12.70 -5.86 -9.07
N ARG A 95 -12.51 -7.18 -9.21
CA ARG A 95 -13.50 -8.22 -8.85
C ARG A 95 -13.24 -8.85 -7.49
N THR A 96 -12.13 -8.51 -6.85
CA THR A 96 -11.70 -9.12 -5.59
C THR A 96 -12.63 -8.69 -4.46
N ASP A 97 -13.14 -9.68 -3.73
CA ASP A 97 -13.76 -9.43 -2.43
C ASP A 97 -12.66 -9.23 -1.39
N TRP A 98 -12.44 -7.97 -1.02
CA TRP A 98 -11.44 -7.57 -0.03
C TRP A 98 -11.85 -7.93 1.41
N ARG A 99 -12.99 -8.60 1.60
CA ARG A 99 -13.56 -9.02 2.89
C ARG A 99 -13.75 -7.83 3.82
N SER A 100 -12.79 -7.60 4.71
CA SER A 100 -12.77 -6.52 5.70
C SER A 100 -11.67 -5.49 5.43
N GLY A 101 -10.85 -5.73 4.42
CA GLY A 101 -9.75 -4.86 4.00
C GLY A 101 -10.17 -3.77 3.02
N PRO A 102 -9.41 -2.67 2.92
CA PRO A 102 -9.64 -1.67 1.89
C PRO A 102 -9.33 -2.25 0.50
N ALA A 103 -10.12 -1.84 -0.51
CA ALA A 103 -9.80 -2.15 -1.90
C ALA A 103 -8.50 -1.46 -2.32
N LEU A 104 -7.58 -2.21 -2.90
CA LEU A 104 -6.27 -1.70 -3.31
C LEU A 104 -6.32 -1.18 -4.74
N ARG A 105 -5.83 0.04 -4.94
CA ARG A 105 -5.65 0.62 -6.27
C ARG A 105 -4.19 0.43 -6.69
N VAL A 106 -3.95 -0.40 -7.70
CA VAL A 106 -2.59 -0.73 -8.14
C VAL A 106 -2.25 0.07 -9.39
N ARG A 107 -1.14 0.79 -9.36
CA ARG A 107 -0.59 1.46 -10.54
C ARG A 107 0.44 0.54 -11.22
N MET A 108 0.54 0.61 -12.54
CA MET A 108 1.40 -0.29 -13.32
C MET A 108 2.14 0.44 -14.43
N GLY A 109 3.38 0.01 -14.67
CA GLY A 109 4.21 0.47 -15.78
C GLY A 109 4.86 -0.68 -16.52
N LEU A 110 4.83 -0.63 -17.86
CA LEU A 110 5.52 -1.59 -18.72
C LEU A 110 6.51 -0.89 -19.66
N HIS A 111 7.74 -1.41 -19.68
CA HIS A 111 8.77 -0.96 -20.61
C HIS A 111 9.61 -2.15 -21.08
N ARG A 112 10.05 -2.09 -22.33
CA ARG A 112 10.79 -3.15 -23.02
C ARG A 112 12.13 -2.64 -23.50
N GLY A 113 13.15 -3.48 -23.41
CA GLY A 113 14.47 -3.14 -23.92
C GLY A 113 15.51 -4.23 -23.67
N ASN A 114 16.73 -3.99 -24.12
CA ASN A 114 17.84 -4.91 -23.89
C ASN A 114 18.28 -4.88 -22.41
N ALA A 115 18.08 -5.99 -21.71
CA ALA A 115 18.35 -6.12 -20.30
C ALA A 115 19.55 -7.01 -20.02
N THR A 116 20.41 -6.55 -19.11
CA THR A 116 21.56 -7.31 -18.63
C THR A 116 21.22 -8.01 -17.32
N ARG A 117 21.43 -9.32 -17.29
CA ARG A 117 21.26 -10.14 -16.08
C ARG A 117 22.45 -9.99 -15.14
N ARG A 118 22.20 -9.97 -13.84
CA ARG A 118 23.23 -10.14 -12.80
C ARG A 118 22.72 -11.08 -11.71
N GLY A 119 23.15 -12.35 -11.76
CA GLY A 119 22.59 -13.38 -10.90
C GLY A 119 21.09 -13.56 -11.18
N ASN A 120 20.27 -13.36 -10.14
CA ASN A 120 18.83 -13.55 -10.19
C ASN A 120 18.06 -12.21 -10.26
N ASP A 121 18.71 -11.15 -10.76
CA ASP A 121 18.14 -9.81 -10.85
C ASP A 121 18.53 -9.13 -12.18
N TYR A 122 17.83 -8.06 -12.51
CA TYR A 122 18.04 -7.22 -13.68
C TYR A 122 18.49 -5.83 -13.28
N PHE A 123 19.57 -5.36 -13.92
CA PHE A 123 20.13 -4.03 -13.70
C PHE A 123 20.24 -3.26 -15.00
N GLY A 124 20.19 -1.93 -14.87
CA GLY A 124 20.45 -1.01 -15.96
C GLY A 124 19.26 -0.12 -16.28
N THR A 125 19.32 0.50 -17.45
CA THR A 125 18.40 1.57 -17.85
C THR A 125 16.97 1.11 -18.02
N VAL A 126 16.74 -0.11 -18.50
CA VAL A 126 15.39 -0.64 -18.77
C VAL A 126 14.55 -0.83 -17.49
N PRO A 127 15.00 -1.59 -16.48
CA PRO A 127 14.22 -1.69 -15.23
C PRO A 127 14.10 -0.34 -14.51
N ASN A 128 15.09 0.54 -14.58
CA ASN A 128 15.00 1.88 -13.98
C ASN A 128 13.92 2.74 -14.67
N ARG A 129 13.88 2.75 -16.01
CA ARG A 129 12.84 3.43 -16.78
C ARG A 129 11.46 2.87 -16.50
N THR A 130 11.34 1.54 -16.34
CA THR A 130 10.08 0.88 -15.99
C THR A 130 9.52 1.41 -14.67
N GLY A 131 10.35 1.49 -13.62
CA GLY A 131 9.93 2.06 -12.33
C GLY A 131 9.60 3.55 -12.39
N ARG A 132 10.27 4.32 -13.25
CA ARG A 132 9.89 5.74 -13.47
C ARG A 132 8.55 5.87 -14.18
N LEU A 133 8.26 4.99 -15.13
CA LEU A 133 6.97 4.97 -15.84
C LEU A 133 5.83 4.55 -14.92
N GLU A 134 6.01 3.48 -14.14
CA GLU A 134 5.05 3.00 -13.13
C GLU A 134 4.74 4.11 -12.11
N ALA A 135 5.75 4.81 -11.60
CA ALA A 135 5.53 5.88 -10.61
C ALA A 135 4.74 7.08 -11.14
N CYS A 136 4.65 7.25 -12.46
CA CYS A 136 3.80 8.28 -13.07
C CYS A 136 2.33 7.86 -13.21
N ALA A 137 2.03 6.57 -13.06
CA ALA A 137 0.68 6.03 -13.17
C ALA A 137 -0.13 6.29 -11.90
N SER A 138 -1.44 6.49 -12.08
CA SER A 138 -2.42 6.53 -11.00
C SER A 138 -2.87 5.13 -10.61
N GLY A 139 -3.43 4.96 -9.41
CA GLY A 139 -4.01 3.69 -8.98
C GLY A 139 -5.12 3.20 -9.93
N GLY A 140 -4.97 1.99 -10.48
CA GLY A 140 -5.83 1.40 -11.51
C GLY A 140 -5.34 1.64 -12.95
N GLN A 141 -4.34 2.50 -13.16
CA GLN A 141 -3.83 2.85 -14.48
C GLN A 141 -2.70 1.89 -14.90
N ILE A 142 -2.68 1.53 -16.18
CA ILE A 142 -1.57 0.81 -16.82
C ILE A 142 -0.94 1.72 -17.87
N LEU A 143 0.32 2.10 -17.64
CA LEU A 143 1.11 2.88 -18.58
C LEU A 143 2.14 2.01 -19.30
N ILE A 144 2.32 2.23 -20.59
CA ILE A 144 3.33 1.53 -21.41
C ILE A 144 4.17 2.51 -22.22
N SER A 145 5.44 2.17 -22.45
CA SER A 145 6.31 2.92 -23.36
C SER A 145 6.01 2.60 -24.82
N SER A 146 6.47 3.45 -25.74
CA SER A 146 6.46 3.17 -27.19
C SER A 146 7.10 1.82 -27.56
N ASP A 147 8.20 1.43 -26.89
CA ASP A 147 8.87 0.14 -27.15
C ASP A 147 8.00 -1.10 -26.91
N VAL A 148 6.96 -0.97 -26.07
CA VAL A 148 5.96 -2.02 -25.83
C VAL A 148 4.82 -1.86 -26.83
N ALA A 149 4.33 -0.63 -27.04
CA ALA A 149 3.26 -0.32 -27.98
C ALA A 149 3.55 -0.79 -29.41
N GLU A 150 4.80 -0.75 -29.86
CA GLU A 150 5.21 -1.17 -31.21
C GLU A 150 5.09 -2.67 -31.47
N VAL A 151 4.99 -3.50 -30.42
CA VAL A 151 5.07 -4.97 -30.53
C VAL A 151 3.83 -5.69 -29.98
N ILE A 152 2.77 -4.94 -29.67
CA ILE A 152 1.49 -5.48 -29.20
C ILE A 152 0.37 -5.05 -30.15
N ASP A 153 -0.68 -5.85 -30.22
CA ASP A 153 -1.89 -5.53 -30.98
C ASP A 153 -3.03 -5.25 -29.99
N LEU A 154 -3.11 -4.00 -29.54
CA LEU A 154 -4.12 -3.54 -28.59
C LEU A 154 -4.45 -2.06 -28.87
N GLU A 155 -5.69 -1.66 -28.62
CA GLU A 155 -6.07 -0.25 -28.67
C GLU A 155 -5.46 0.51 -27.49
N LEU A 156 -4.77 1.61 -27.80
CA LEU A 156 -3.99 2.40 -26.85
C LEU A 156 -4.38 3.88 -26.92
N LEU A 157 -4.50 4.50 -25.75
CA LEU A 157 -4.64 5.95 -25.65
C LEU A 157 -3.25 6.58 -25.56
N SER A 158 -2.86 7.36 -26.57
CA SER A 158 -1.60 8.13 -26.52
C SER A 158 -1.72 9.27 -25.52
N LEU A 159 -0.82 9.31 -24.54
CA LEU A 159 -0.70 10.40 -23.57
C LEU A 159 0.37 11.42 -23.98
N GLY A 160 1.06 11.20 -25.09
CA GLY A 160 2.11 12.08 -25.61
C GLY A 160 3.49 11.85 -24.99
N HIS A 161 4.40 12.79 -25.28
CA HIS A 161 5.79 12.73 -24.83
C HIS A 161 5.96 13.37 -23.46
N HIS A 162 6.63 12.66 -22.56
CA HIS A 162 6.84 13.09 -21.19
C HIS A 162 8.29 12.92 -20.75
N ARG A 163 8.81 13.91 -20.03
CA ARG A 163 10.15 13.84 -19.47
C ARG A 163 10.11 13.18 -18.11
N LEU A 164 10.56 11.94 -18.05
CA LEU A 164 10.69 11.19 -16.80
C LEU A 164 11.99 11.56 -16.09
N ARG A 165 11.99 11.50 -14.76
CA ARG A 165 13.18 11.79 -13.94
C ARG A 165 14.34 10.87 -14.33
N ASP A 166 15.52 11.45 -14.50
CA ASP A 166 16.77 10.75 -14.85
C ASP A 166 16.71 9.97 -16.17
N VAL A 167 15.70 10.23 -17.01
CA VAL A 167 15.60 9.71 -18.38
C VAL A 167 16.02 10.82 -19.33
N PRO A 168 17.13 10.67 -20.09
CA PRO A 168 17.70 11.76 -20.88
C PRO A 168 16.74 12.33 -21.93
N GLN A 169 16.01 11.44 -22.60
CA GLN A 169 15.08 11.76 -23.68
C GLN A 169 13.63 11.64 -23.21
N PRO A 170 12.70 12.51 -23.67
CA PRO A 170 11.28 12.32 -23.44
C PRO A 170 10.82 10.95 -23.92
N MET A 171 9.96 10.31 -23.14
CA MET A 171 9.35 9.03 -23.46
C MET A 171 7.93 9.26 -24.00
N LEU A 172 7.59 8.65 -25.12
CA LEU A 172 6.21 8.57 -25.59
C LEU A 172 5.47 7.51 -24.76
N ILE A 173 4.41 7.93 -24.08
CA ILE A 173 3.66 7.11 -23.13
C ILE A 173 2.26 6.85 -23.67
N TYR A 174 1.81 5.61 -23.52
CA TYR A 174 0.46 5.18 -23.82
C TYR A 174 -0.21 4.64 -22.56
N GLN A 175 -1.53 4.73 -22.52
CA GLN A 175 -2.38 4.06 -21.56
C GLN A 175 -3.11 2.90 -22.23
N ILE A 176 -3.22 1.79 -21.51
CA ILE A 176 -4.10 0.68 -21.90
C ILE A 176 -5.52 0.97 -21.39
N GLY A 177 -6.49 0.89 -22.29
CA GLY A 177 -7.91 1.13 -22.01
C GLY A 177 -8.30 2.62 -22.05
N CYS A 178 -9.62 2.87 -21.99
CA CYS A 178 -10.25 4.17 -22.22
C CYS A 178 -10.74 4.88 -20.95
N GLN A 179 -10.33 4.41 -19.77
CA GLN A 179 -10.73 5.00 -18.49
C GLN A 179 -10.04 6.36 -18.30
N ASP A 180 -10.76 7.33 -17.75
CA ASP A 180 -10.21 8.64 -17.44
C ASP A 180 -9.41 8.59 -16.13
N PHE A 181 -8.16 9.05 -16.21
CA PHE A 181 -7.28 9.22 -15.05
C PHE A 181 -6.80 10.68 -14.96
N PRO A 182 -6.36 11.13 -13.78
CA PRO A 182 -5.64 12.39 -13.65
C PRO A 182 -4.42 12.42 -14.60
N SER A 183 -3.97 13.63 -14.94
CA SER A 183 -2.72 13.79 -15.68
C SER A 183 -1.58 13.06 -14.99
N ILE A 184 -0.70 12.43 -15.77
CA ILE A 184 0.35 11.58 -15.23
C ILE A 184 1.25 12.34 -14.25
N ASN A 185 1.67 11.66 -13.18
CA ASN A 185 2.39 12.29 -12.09
C ASN A 185 3.91 12.30 -12.35
N LEU A 186 4.42 13.42 -12.90
CA LEU A 186 5.85 13.56 -13.18
C LEU A 186 6.72 13.85 -11.94
N THR A 187 6.11 14.08 -10.77
CA THR A 187 6.84 14.48 -9.56
C THR A 187 7.28 13.30 -8.71
N HIS A 188 6.74 12.11 -8.94
CA HIS A 188 6.91 10.97 -8.05
C HIS A 188 8.31 10.34 -8.11
N SER A 189 8.92 10.19 -6.94
CA SER A 189 10.12 9.39 -6.74
C SER A 189 9.69 7.94 -6.53
N SER A 190 9.80 7.07 -7.55
CA SER A 190 9.88 5.63 -7.24
C SER A 190 11.07 5.44 -6.29
N PRO A 191 10.93 4.72 -5.17
CA PRO A 191 12.04 4.51 -4.26
C PRO A 191 13.20 3.88 -5.04
N GLU A 192 14.34 4.57 -5.04
CA GLU A 192 15.52 4.12 -5.78
C GLU A 192 15.86 2.69 -5.40
N THR A 193 15.86 1.80 -6.39
CA THR A 193 16.42 0.42 -6.35
C THR A 193 16.65 -0.08 -4.93
N PHE A 194 15.58 -0.46 -4.22
CA PHE A 194 15.74 -1.07 -2.91
C PHE A 194 16.47 -2.40 -3.10
N ARG A 195 17.73 -2.37 -2.68
CA ARG A 195 18.63 -3.50 -2.53
C ARG A 195 17.87 -4.59 -1.79
N ASN A 196 17.78 -5.80 -2.37
CA ASN A 196 17.28 -6.99 -1.70
C ASN A 196 17.87 -7.04 -0.29
N SER A 197 17.07 -6.67 0.72
CA SER A 197 17.39 -6.87 2.11
C SER A 197 16.31 -7.82 2.65
N PRO A 198 16.67 -9.02 3.12
CA PRO A 198 15.71 -9.95 3.70
C PRO A 198 15.09 -9.45 5.02
N THR A 199 15.35 -8.21 5.42
CA THR A 199 15.06 -7.69 6.76
C THR A 199 13.68 -7.05 6.92
N ILE A 200 12.96 -6.71 5.83
CA ILE A 200 11.54 -6.30 5.94
C ILE A 200 10.63 -7.53 6.12
N GLY A 201 11.19 -8.75 6.17
CA GLY A 201 10.47 -9.94 6.63
C GLY A 201 10.26 -9.99 8.15
N LEU A 202 11.05 -9.28 8.96
CA LEU A 202 10.98 -9.42 10.44
C LEU A 202 9.84 -8.62 11.09
N VAL A 203 9.33 -7.58 10.41
CA VAL A 203 8.15 -6.84 10.91
C VAL A 203 6.89 -7.72 10.83
N ARG A 204 6.93 -8.79 10.02
CA ARG A 204 5.81 -9.72 9.81
C ARG A 204 5.66 -10.77 10.93
N GLU A 205 6.70 -11.06 11.70
CA GLU A 205 6.59 -11.99 12.84
C GLU A 205 6.10 -11.30 14.13
N LEU A 206 6.38 -10.00 14.32
CA LEU A 206 5.95 -9.29 15.52
C LEU A 206 4.44 -8.94 15.53
N GLY A 207 3.83 -8.72 14.36
CA GLY A 207 2.40 -8.43 14.26
C GLY A 207 1.50 -9.59 14.69
N GLN A 208 1.89 -10.84 14.37
CA GLN A 208 1.12 -12.03 14.74
C GLN A 208 1.26 -12.38 16.23
N VAL A 209 2.41 -12.08 16.86
CA VAL A 209 2.63 -12.32 18.29
C VAL A 209 1.90 -11.28 19.15
N LEU A 210 1.85 -10.01 18.74
CA LEU A 210 1.12 -8.96 19.47
C LEU A 210 -0.41 -9.13 19.41
N ALA A 211 -0.96 -9.56 18.27
CA ALA A 211 -2.39 -9.88 18.15
C ALA A 211 -2.79 -11.07 19.04
N ALA A 212 -1.95 -12.11 19.09
CA ALA A 212 -2.17 -13.27 19.96
C ALA A 212 -1.99 -12.95 21.47
N GLN A 213 -1.17 -11.96 21.84
CA GLN A 213 -1.02 -11.51 23.23
C GLN A 213 -2.16 -10.60 23.70
N MET A 214 -2.79 -9.82 22.81
CA MET A 214 -3.97 -9.03 23.16
C MET A 214 -5.21 -9.90 23.42
N GLN A 215 -5.41 -11.01 22.69
CA GLN A 215 -6.50 -11.95 22.97
C GLN A 215 -6.29 -12.79 24.23
N ARG A 216 -5.04 -13.11 24.61
CA ARG A 216 -4.76 -13.82 25.87
C ARG A 216 -4.95 -12.96 27.12
N LYS A 217 -4.79 -11.62 27.03
CA LYS A 217 -5.13 -10.72 28.15
C LYS A 217 -6.63 -10.48 28.30
N ALA A 218 -7.43 -10.66 27.24
CA ALA A 218 -8.89 -10.59 27.34
C ALA A 218 -9.52 -11.87 27.95
N LEU A 219 -8.93 -13.05 27.73
CA LEU A 219 -9.41 -14.30 28.36
C LEU A 219 -8.86 -14.56 29.77
N ALA A 220 -7.80 -13.88 30.22
CA ALA A 220 -7.28 -14.02 31.58
C ALA A 220 -8.03 -13.16 32.64
N CYS A 221 -8.96 -12.29 32.22
CA CYS A 221 -9.82 -11.51 33.14
C CYS A 221 -11.22 -12.11 33.34
N CYS A 222 -11.56 -13.22 32.68
CA CYS A 222 -12.81 -13.95 32.91
C CYS A 222 -12.51 -15.32 33.53
N GLY A 223 -12.19 -15.30 34.82
CA GLY A 223 -12.01 -16.52 35.62
C GLY A 223 -12.30 -16.24 37.09
N SER A 224 -13.58 -16.43 37.47
CA SER A 224 -14.10 -16.54 38.85
C SER A 224 -14.24 -15.19 39.59
N VAL A 225 -15.41 -14.71 40.05
CA VAL A 225 -16.57 -15.38 40.68
C VAL A 225 -17.81 -14.46 40.61
N ILE A 226 -18.90 -14.97 40.04
CA ILE A 226 -20.33 -14.88 40.46
C ILE A 226 -20.84 -13.53 41.01
N ASN A 227 -21.68 -12.81 40.25
CA ASN A 227 -23.13 -12.72 40.53
C ASN A 227 -23.90 -11.94 39.44
N ALA A 228 -25.13 -12.41 39.21
CA ALA A 228 -26.03 -12.01 38.14
C ALA A 228 -26.44 -10.53 38.16
N VAL A 229 -26.45 -9.87 36.99
CA VAL A 229 -27.42 -8.82 36.66
C VAL A 229 -27.75 -8.89 35.17
N SER A 230 -29.05 -8.99 34.90
CA SER A 230 -29.70 -9.01 33.59
C SER A 230 -29.28 -7.86 32.67
N CYS A 231 -28.97 -8.19 31.42
CA CYS A 231 -28.82 -7.21 30.35
C CYS A 231 -30.23 -6.77 29.90
N SER A 232 -30.64 -5.57 30.29
CA SER A 232 -31.79 -4.88 29.68
C SER A 232 -31.25 -3.97 28.57
N ALA A 233 -31.84 -4.11 27.39
CA ALA A 233 -31.60 -3.26 26.23
C ALA A 233 -32.08 -1.83 26.54
N ASN A 234 -31.14 -0.94 26.89
CA ASN A 234 -31.16 0.49 26.56
C ASN A 234 -29.85 1.11 27.04
N GLY A 235 -29.07 1.63 26.09
CA GLY A 235 -27.72 2.13 26.34
C GLY A 235 -27.68 3.28 27.34
N PHE A 236 -26.76 3.19 28.30
CA PHE A 236 -26.03 4.29 28.93
C PHE A 236 -25.03 3.68 29.93
N CYS A 237 -23.72 3.69 29.63
CA CYS A 237 -22.69 3.41 30.63
C CYS A 237 -22.28 4.73 31.31
N ARG A 238 -22.65 4.88 32.57
CA ARG A 238 -22.14 5.95 33.45
C ARG A 238 -20.72 5.60 33.91
N CYS A 239 -19.81 6.56 33.76
CA CYS A 239 -18.47 6.53 34.33
C CYS A 239 -18.51 6.30 35.84
N CYS A 240 -17.82 5.26 36.32
CA CYS A 240 -17.45 5.15 37.73
C CYS A 240 -16.05 5.75 37.92
N HIS A 241 -16.02 6.84 38.68
CA HIS A 241 -14.84 7.46 39.27
C HIS A 241 -14.14 6.49 40.24
N PHE A 242 -12.82 6.34 40.11
CA PHE A 242 -11.96 5.99 41.24
C PHE A 242 -10.63 6.76 41.11
N GLY A 243 -10.38 7.67 42.05
CA GLY A 243 -9.02 8.16 42.35
C GLY A 243 -8.17 6.97 42.82
N SER A 244 -6.86 6.95 42.65
CA SER A 244 -5.91 7.90 43.24
C SER A 244 -4.51 7.59 42.68
N ALA A 245 -3.65 8.62 42.69
CA ALA A 245 -2.17 8.53 42.68
C ALA A 245 -1.46 8.06 41.39
N TRP A 246 -1.13 9.01 40.52
CA TRP A 246 -0.02 8.88 39.58
C TRP A 246 1.29 9.27 40.26
N ARG A 247 2.26 8.34 40.27
CA ARG A 247 3.64 8.57 40.67
C ARG A 247 4.44 8.87 39.39
N PHE A 248 4.82 10.13 39.19
CA PHE A 248 5.77 10.51 38.14
C PHE A 248 7.19 10.11 38.59
N LEU A 249 7.84 9.24 37.82
CA LEU A 249 9.29 9.06 37.84
C LEU A 249 9.85 10.15 36.91
N SER A 250 10.47 11.17 37.48
CA SER A 250 11.35 12.08 36.76
C SER A 250 12.78 11.79 37.19
N LEU A 251 13.56 11.23 36.27
CA LEU A 251 15.02 11.24 36.33
C LEU A 251 15.46 12.62 35.88
N ASP A 252 15.88 13.47 36.81
CA ASP A 252 17.13 14.20 36.76
C ASP A 252 17.26 15.12 37.98
N GLY A 253 18.33 14.88 38.72
CA GLY A 253 18.63 15.57 39.95
C GLY A 253 19.20 16.95 39.69
N HIS A 254 18.63 17.97 40.34
CA HIS A 254 19.40 19.08 40.86
C HIS A 254 18.68 19.70 42.06
N VAL A 255 19.38 19.69 43.19
CA VAL A 255 19.02 20.37 44.43
C VAL A 255 19.31 21.85 44.26
N GLY A 256 18.28 22.70 44.37
CA GLY A 256 18.41 24.15 44.41
C GLY A 256 17.34 24.74 45.32
N HIS A 257 17.74 25.14 46.53
CA HIS A 257 16.90 25.91 47.44
C HIS A 257 16.77 27.35 46.93
N ASN A 258 15.55 27.91 46.88
CA ASN A 258 15.38 29.35 47.07
C ASN A 258 14.03 29.69 47.72
N ARG A 259 14.10 30.51 48.77
CA ARG A 259 12.96 31.08 49.51
C ARG A 259 12.56 32.39 48.83
N GLY A 260 11.26 32.72 48.77
CA GLY A 260 10.84 34.07 48.40
C GLY A 260 9.37 34.23 48.01
N THR A 261 8.52 34.46 49.02
CA THR A 261 7.45 35.47 49.09
C THR A 261 6.70 35.91 47.82
N GLY A 262 5.36 35.81 47.85
CA GLY A 262 4.49 36.92 47.41
C GLY A 262 3.24 36.61 46.56
N LEU A 263 2.08 36.89 47.16
CA LEU A 263 0.85 37.47 46.55
C LEU A 263 -0.19 36.55 45.87
N GLY A 264 -1.27 36.26 46.62
CA GLY A 264 -2.65 36.75 46.34
C GLY A 264 -3.55 35.99 45.34
N PRO A 265 -4.80 35.59 45.70
CA PRO A 265 -5.71 34.87 44.82
C PRO A 265 -6.72 35.78 44.10
N CYS A 266 -7.10 35.44 42.87
CA CYS A 266 -8.22 36.06 42.15
C CYS A 266 -9.35 35.06 41.87
N ARG A 267 -10.56 35.58 42.10
CA ARG A 267 -11.85 34.91 42.24
C ARG A 267 -12.42 34.43 40.91
N GLY A 268 -13.29 33.44 41.00
CA GLY A 268 -13.97 32.80 39.88
C GLY A 268 -15.09 33.61 39.24
N ARG A 269 -15.62 33.05 38.16
CA ARG A 269 -16.93 33.39 37.60
C ARG A 269 -17.54 32.15 36.95
N ARG A 270 -18.67 31.71 37.53
CA ARG A 270 -19.66 30.79 36.93
C ARG A 270 -20.34 31.50 35.77
N PHE A 271 -20.68 30.75 34.72
CA PHE A 271 -21.73 31.11 33.78
C PHE A 271 -22.86 30.08 33.92
N ASP A 272 -24.05 30.60 34.20
CA ASP A 272 -25.28 29.86 34.47
C ASP A 272 -26.15 29.79 33.20
N ARG A 273 -26.89 28.69 33.07
CA ARG A 273 -27.85 28.38 32.00
C ARG A 273 -29.26 28.59 32.55
N THR A 274 -30.04 29.47 31.91
CA THR A 274 -31.53 29.52 31.84
C THR A 274 -31.89 30.88 31.22
N SER A 275 -32.87 31.11 30.36
CA SER A 275 -34.13 30.45 30.01
C SER A 275 -34.85 31.27 28.90
N ARG A 276 -35.87 30.67 28.27
CA ARG A 276 -37.03 31.26 27.54
C ARG A 276 -36.76 31.89 26.16
N GLN A 277 -37.32 31.31 25.08
CA GLN A 277 -38.69 31.50 24.56
C GLN A 277 -38.97 32.96 24.19
N ASP A 278 -39.04 33.27 22.89
CA ASP A 278 -40.28 33.76 22.24
C ASP A 278 -40.14 33.92 20.70
N SER A 279 -41.03 33.20 20.02
CA SER A 279 -41.82 33.48 18.79
C SER A 279 -41.40 34.44 17.65
N CYS A 280 -41.80 33.99 16.44
CA CYS A 280 -42.23 34.73 15.23
C CYS A 280 -41.15 35.50 14.46
N GLY A 281 -40.80 35.13 13.23
CA GLY A 281 -41.60 35.31 12.00
C GLY A 281 -40.93 36.44 11.19
N VAL A 282 -40.50 36.23 9.95
CA VAL A 282 -41.23 36.54 8.71
C VAL A 282 -40.38 36.00 7.54
N ARG A 283 -41.08 35.68 6.45
CA ARG A 283 -40.66 35.29 5.09
C ARG A 283 -39.36 35.88 4.58
#